data_AF-A0A6J4IYE3-F1
#
_entry.id   AF-A0A6J4IYE3-F1
#
_cell.length_a   1.000
_cell.length_b   1.000
_cell.length_c   1.000
_cell.angle_alpha   90.00
_cell.angle_beta   90.00
_cell.angle_gamma   90.00
#
_symmetry.space_group_name_H-M   'P 1'
#
loop_
_entity.id
_entity.type
_entity.pdbx_description
1 polymer ?
#
loop_
_entity_poly.entity_id
_entity_poly.type
_entity_poly.pdbx_seq_one_letter_code
_entity_poly.pdbx_strand_id
1 'polypeptide(L)'
;MATVERTAESTSERTDIDVDAVIIGAGFSGLYMLHTLRDRMGLRARVFERGSGVGGTWYWNRYPGARSDSDSYIYGFTFDRDLWLEWEWSERYPEQHEIRAYLEHVAERFDLARDITFSTNVRTATFDESTDTWEVTTDTGETVRTRYLVTAVGALSASNTPPFEGVDTFAGETYHTGHWPHEGVDFTGKRVGVIGSGASAVQAVPLIAQEASDLTVFQRTANYIVPANNGPVDPEVKEARKRDWEGIRERIRASNFGFELEFEEKGALEVSDEELREQLQKRWDEGGFGIW
;
A
#
# COMPACT_ATOMS: atom_id res chain seq x y z
N MET A 1 -5.45 53.47 -30.62
CA MET A 1 -5.15 52.08 -30.26
C MET A 1 -4.75 52.08 -28.80
N ALA A 2 -5.65 51.62 -27.93
CA ALA A 2 -5.54 51.74 -26.49
C ALA A 2 -4.53 50.73 -25.94
N THR A 3 -3.54 51.26 -25.22
CA THR A 3 -2.62 50.52 -24.36
C THR A 3 -3.40 50.02 -23.14
N VAL A 4 -3.47 48.70 -22.95
CA VAL A 4 -4.02 48.13 -21.71
C VAL A 4 -2.86 47.94 -20.75
N GLU A 5 -2.75 48.85 -19.80
CA GLU A 5 -1.93 48.69 -18.61
C GLU A 5 -2.45 47.51 -17.80
N ARG A 6 -1.57 46.57 -17.48
CA ARG A 6 -1.86 45.48 -16.56
C ARG A 6 -1.70 46.03 -15.14
N THR A 7 -2.76 46.61 -14.61
CA THR A 7 -2.84 47.00 -13.20
C THR A 7 -2.69 45.76 -12.32
N ALA A 8 -1.75 45.86 -11.39
CA ALA A 8 -1.58 44.91 -10.31
C ALA A 8 -2.82 44.98 -9.39
N GLU A 9 -3.59 43.90 -9.32
CA GLU A 9 -4.58 43.73 -8.25
C GLU A 9 -3.95 42.94 -7.10
N SER A 10 -3.64 43.72 -6.06
CA SER A 10 -3.88 43.46 -4.64
C SER A 10 -3.78 42.00 -4.18
N THR A 11 -2.72 41.73 -3.42
CA THR A 11 -2.62 40.70 -2.39
C THR A 11 -3.96 40.41 -1.72
N SER A 12 -4.57 39.26 -2.08
CA SER A 12 -5.55 38.58 -1.24
C SER A 12 -4.98 38.50 0.17
N GLU A 13 -5.75 38.95 1.15
CA GLU A 13 -5.50 38.65 2.56
C GLU A 13 -5.15 37.17 2.68
N ARG A 14 -3.95 36.86 3.17
CA ARG A 14 -3.62 35.49 3.56
C ARG A 14 -4.58 35.18 4.70
N THR A 15 -5.63 34.40 4.41
CA THR A 15 -6.31 33.63 5.44
C THR A 15 -5.24 32.93 6.27
N ASP A 16 -5.33 33.00 7.60
CA ASP A 16 -4.27 32.58 8.52
C ASP A 16 -4.11 31.04 8.52
N ILE A 17 -3.54 30.52 7.43
CA ILE A 17 -3.27 29.10 7.20
C ILE A 17 -1.83 28.77 7.62
N ASP A 18 -1.70 27.70 8.40
CA ASP A 18 -0.40 27.23 8.87
C ASP A 18 0.39 26.59 7.73
N VAL A 19 -0.29 25.74 6.94
CA VAL A 19 0.26 25.04 5.78
C VAL A 19 -0.77 25.02 4.64
N ASP A 20 -0.30 24.92 3.41
CA ASP A 20 -1.17 24.96 2.23
C ASP A 20 -1.95 23.65 2.10
N ALA A 21 -1.32 22.51 2.42
CA ALA A 21 -1.96 21.19 2.41
C ALA A 21 -1.61 20.33 3.63
N VAL A 22 -2.61 19.64 4.18
CA VAL A 22 -2.44 18.52 5.11
C VAL A 22 -2.74 17.20 4.40
N ILE A 23 -1.85 16.23 4.56
CA ILE A 23 -2.00 14.86 4.05
C ILE A 23 -2.11 13.92 5.25
N ILE A 24 -3.09 13.00 5.23
CA ILE A 24 -3.26 12.01 6.30
C ILE A 24 -2.78 10.64 5.80
N GLY A 25 -1.69 10.13 6.38
CA GLY A 25 -1.06 8.84 6.07
C GLY A 25 0.22 8.95 5.24
N ALA A 26 1.21 8.13 5.56
CA ALA A 26 2.52 8.05 4.92
C ALA A 26 2.78 6.67 4.26
N GLY A 27 1.73 6.09 3.64
CA GLY A 27 1.85 5.00 2.68
C GLY A 27 2.17 5.49 1.26
N PHE A 28 2.04 4.61 0.25
CA PHE A 28 2.29 4.95 -1.16
C PHE A 28 1.62 6.28 -1.59
N SER A 29 0.31 6.42 -1.39
CA SER A 29 -0.43 7.61 -1.79
C SER A 29 0.05 8.87 -1.06
N GLY A 30 0.38 8.75 0.23
CA GLY A 30 0.81 9.88 1.06
C GLY A 30 2.19 10.40 0.67
N LEU A 31 3.15 9.49 0.49
CA LEU A 31 4.51 9.84 0.06
C LEU A 31 4.50 10.48 -1.33
N TYR A 32 3.75 9.91 -2.28
CA TYR A 32 3.65 10.47 -3.61
C TYR A 32 2.93 11.82 -3.63
N MET A 33 1.90 11.99 -2.81
CA MET A 33 1.22 13.27 -2.68
C MET A 33 2.13 14.34 -2.07
N LEU A 34 2.89 14.01 -1.04
CA LEU A 34 3.85 14.93 -0.43
C LEU A 34 4.90 15.37 -1.46
N HIS A 35 5.52 14.42 -2.17
CA HIS A 35 6.46 14.73 -3.25
C HIS A 35 5.83 15.64 -4.31
N THR A 36 4.60 15.35 -4.73
CA THR A 36 3.91 16.12 -5.76
C THR A 36 3.61 17.55 -5.30
N LEU A 37 2.97 17.71 -4.13
CA LEU A 37 2.57 19.03 -3.65
C LEU A 37 3.78 19.88 -3.26
N ARG A 38 4.78 19.29 -2.59
CA ARG A 38 5.95 20.02 -2.11
C ARG A 38 6.97 20.27 -3.21
N ASP A 39 7.43 19.23 -3.90
CA ASP A 39 8.58 19.34 -4.81
C ASP A 39 8.18 19.79 -6.21
N ARG A 40 7.01 19.36 -6.70
CA ARG A 40 6.57 19.69 -8.05
C ARG A 40 5.71 20.95 -8.12
N MET A 41 4.98 21.27 -7.05
CA MET A 41 4.07 22.43 -7.01
C MET A 41 4.54 23.55 -6.08
N GLY A 42 5.56 23.32 -5.23
CA GLY A 42 6.11 24.34 -4.34
C GLY A 42 5.18 24.72 -3.18
N LEU A 43 4.23 23.86 -2.81
CA LEU A 43 3.31 24.10 -1.69
C LEU A 43 3.94 23.68 -0.36
N ARG A 44 3.58 24.38 0.71
CA ARG A 44 3.88 23.95 2.09
C ARG A 44 2.91 22.83 2.45
N ALA A 45 3.40 21.59 2.43
CA ALA A 45 2.62 20.42 2.76
C ALA A 45 3.14 19.74 4.03
N ARG A 46 2.24 19.20 4.84
CA ARG A 46 2.59 18.40 6.02
C ARG A 46 1.81 17.11 6.05
N VAL A 47 2.48 16.00 6.37
CA VAL A 47 1.87 14.69 6.52
C VAL A 47 1.73 14.35 8.00
N PHE A 48 0.59 13.79 8.41
CA PHE A 48 0.42 13.13 9.70
C PHE A 48 0.36 11.61 9.52
N GLU A 49 1.21 10.87 10.23
CA GLU A 49 1.25 9.41 10.22
C GLU A 49 1.14 8.86 11.63
N ARG A 50 0.24 7.90 11.82
CA ARG A 50 0.01 7.23 13.11
C ARG A 50 1.18 6.32 13.52
N GLY A 51 1.87 5.72 12.54
CA GLY A 51 3.04 4.89 12.74
C GLY A 51 4.27 5.72 13.08
N SER A 52 5.30 5.06 13.62
CA SER A 52 6.59 5.72 13.91
C SER A 52 7.51 5.77 12.68
N GLY A 53 7.02 5.42 11.50
CA GLY A 53 7.76 5.39 10.24
C GLY A 53 6.84 5.34 9.03
N VAL A 54 7.42 5.43 7.84
CA VAL A 54 6.68 5.37 6.57
C VAL A 54 6.31 3.93 6.23
N GLY A 55 5.37 3.77 5.28
CA GLY A 55 5.06 2.47 4.68
C GLY A 55 3.57 2.14 4.64
N GLY A 56 2.75 2.77 5.49
CA GLY A 56 1.31 2.52 5.56
C GLY A 56 1.01 1.03 5.81
N THR A 57 0.32 0.37 4.88
CA THR A 57 0.06 -1.08 4.91
C THR A 57 1.33 -1.88 5.26
N TRP A 58 2.45 -1.54 4.63
CA TRP A 58 3.72 -2.23 4.78
C TRP A 58 4.50 -1.83 6.03
N TYR A 59 4.06 -0.81 6.77
CA TYR A 59 4.54 -0.57 8.13
C TYR A 59 3.83 -1.50 9.13
N TRP A 60 2.51 -1.67 8.99
CA TRP A 60 1.66 -2.35 9.98
C TRP A 60 1.53 -3.87 9.81
N ASN A 61 1.46 -4.37 8.57
CA ASN A 61 1.12 -5.77 8.27
C ASN A 61 2.37 -6.66 8.27
N ARG A 62 2.97 -6.88 9.44
CA ARG A 62 4.26 -7.58 9.58
C ARG A 62 4.13 -9.05 10.00
N TYR A 63 2.96 -9.65 9.76
CA TYR A 63 2.74 -11.07 10.05
C TYR A 63 3.62 -11.94 9.12
N PRO A 64 3.95 -13.18 9.54
CA PRO A 64 4.79 -14.08 8.74
C PRO A 64 4.23 -14.25 7.33
N GLY A 65 5.06 -14.05 6.31
CA GLY A 65 4.70 -14.30 4.91
C GLY A 65 3.88 -13.20 4.25
N ALA A 66 3.62 -12.08 4.95
CA ALA A 66 3.01 -10.89 4.36
C ALA A 66 3.77 -10.45 3.11
N ARG A 67 3.08 -10.43 1.96
CA ARG A 67 3.66 -10.08 0.65
C ARG A 67 2.66 -9.46 -0.30
N SER A 68 3.18 -8.82 -1.34
CA SER A 68 2.38 -8.33 -2.47
C SER A 68 1.79 -9.48 -3.28
N ASP A 69 0.65 -9.25 -3.91
CA ASP A 69 0.09 -10.07 -5.00
C ASP A 69 0.29 -9.39 -6.38
N SER A 70 0.81 -8.16 -6.40
CA SER A 70 1.32 -7.49 -7.59
C SER A 70 2.78 -7.83 -7.84
N ASP A 71 3.12 -8.07 -9.11
CA ASP A 71 4.48 -8.25 -9.57
C ASP A 71 5.37 -7.05 -9.15
N SER A 72 6.61 -7.32 -8.74
CA SER A 72 7.50 -6.36 -8.11
C SER A 72 7.79 -5.12 -8.97
N TYR A 73 7.92 -5.31 -10.28
CA TYR A 73 8.22 -4.24 -11.23
C TYR A 73 7.04 -3.26 -11.47
N ILE A 74 5.82 -3.65 -11.09
CA ILE A 74 4.61 -2.81 -11.17
C ILE A 74 4.17 -2.31 -9.80
N TYR A 75 4.56 -3.00 -8.71
CA TYR A 75 4.25 -2.62 -7.33
C TYR A 75 5.25 -1.62 -6.74
N GLY A 76 5.57 -0.59 -7.54
CA GLY A 76 6.49 0.48 -7.20
C GLY A 76 6.13 1.78 -7.91
N PHE A 77 6.75 2.89 -7.54
CA PHE A 77 6.54 4.16 -8.20
C PHE A 77 7.21 4.21 -9.58
N THR A 78 6.44 4.65 -10.57
CA THR A 78 6.91 4.84 -11.95
C THR A 78 7.03 6.33 -12.32
N PHE A 79 7.02 7.24 -11.35
CA PHE A 79 7.09 8.69 -11.61
C PHE A 79 8.51 9.20 -11.82
N ASP A 80 9.50 8.44 -11.38
CA ASP A 80 10.93 8.73 -11.44
C ASP A 80 11.63 7.50 -12.04
N ARG A 81 12.34 7.71 -13.15
CA ARG A 81 12.99 6.63 -13.90
C ARG A 81 14.17 6.05 -13.14
N ASP A 82 14.96 6.92 -12.52
CA ASP A 82 16.21 6.51 -11.87
C ASP A 82 15.90 5.70 -10.60
N LEU A 83 14.93 6.13 -9.78
CA LEU A 83 14.37 5.34 -8.68
C LEU A 83 13.96 3.93 -9.12
N TRP A 84 13.24 3.83 -10.24
CA TRP A 84 12.74 2.55 -10.73
C TRP A 84 13.88 1.64 -11.20
N LEU A 85 14.90 2.19 -11.85
CA LEU A 85 16.04 1.43 -12.36
C LEU A 85 17.05 1.03 -11.29
N GLU A 86 17.23 1.87 -10.27
CA GLU A 86 18.17 1.65 -9.17
C GLU A 86 17.67 0.60 -8.18
N TRP A 87 16.35 0.56 -7.91
CA TRP A 87 15.80 -0.40 -6.95
C TRP A 87 15.75 -1.82 -7.53
N GLU A 88 16.33 -2.76 -6.79
CA GLU A 88 16.44 -4.15 -7.21
C GLU A 88 15.60 -5.05 -6.32
N TRP A 89 14.44 -5.45 -6.83
CA TRP A 89 13.60 -6.42 -6.14
C TRP A 89 14.23 -7.82 -6.09
N SER A 90 14.12 -8.47 -4.95
CA SER A 90 14.67 -9.79 -4.66
C SER A 90 13.86 -10.93 -5.29
N GLU A 91 12.55 -10.72 -5.43
CA GLU A 91 11.60 -11.72 -5.90
C GLU A 91 10.45 -11.11 -6.71
N ARG A 92 9.64 -11.97 -7.34
CA ARG A 92 8.49 -11.56 -8.15
C ARG A 92 7.40 -10.88 -7.31
N TYR A 93 7.11 -11.43 -6.13
CA TYR A 93 6.09 -10.93 -5.19
C TYR A 93 6.75 -10.59 -3.85
N PRO A 94 7.26 -9.35 -3.70
CA PRO A 94 8.15 -9.01 -2.61
C PRO A 94 7.42 -9.06 -1.28
N GLU A 95 8.13 -9.54 -0.26
CA GLU A 95 7.64 -9.54 1.10
C GLU A 95 7.56 -8.14 1.71
N GLN A 96 6.77 -8.02 2.78
CA GLN A 96 6.49 -6.76 3.46
C GLN A 96 7.74 -5.95 3.80
N HIS A 97 8.80 -6.62 4.28
CA HIS A 97 10.00 -5.94 4.74
C HIS A 97 10.75 -5.26 3.57
N GLU A 98 10.75 -5.89 2.39
CA GLU A 98 11.38 -5.33 1.20
C GLU A 98 10.58 -4.15 0.65
N ILE A 99 9.25 -4.27 0.59
CA ILE A 99 8.39 -3.15 0.16
C ILE A 99 8.48 -1.97 1.13
N ARG A 100 8.58 -2.25 2.43
CA ARG A 100 8.81 -1.19 3.42
C ARG A 100 10.17 -0.53 3.20
N ALA A 101 11.23 -1.30 3.00
CA ALA A 101 12.56 -0.75 2.70
C ALA A 101 12.55 0.10 1.42
N TYR A 102 11.79 -0.30 0.40
CA TYR A 102 11.57 0.52 -0.80
C TYR A 102 10.93 1.87 -0.48
N LEU A 103 9.88 1.89 0.35
CA LEU A 103 9.21 3.14 0.74
C LEU A 103 10.07 4.02 1.65
N GLU A 104 10.90 3.42 2.50
CA GLU A 104 11.92 4.11 3.29
C GLU A 104 12.98 4.74 2.37
N HIS A 105 13.46 4.00 1.36
CA HIS A 105 14.37 4.53 0.33
C HIS A 105 13.76 5.68 -0.46
N VAL A 106 12.48 5.59 -0.83
CA VAL A 106 11.76 6.71 -1.49
C VAL A 106 11.71 7.93 -0.56
N ALA A 107 11.38 7.73 0.71
CA ALA A 107 11.31 8.83 1.68
C ALA A 107 12.68 9.50 1.89
N GLU A 108 13.77 8.73 1.88
CA GLU A 108 15.13 9.26 1.94
C GLU A 108 15.54 9.98 0.65
N ARG A 109 15.36 9.35 -0.52
CA ARG A 109 15.75 9.89 -1.83
C ARG A 109 15.17 11.28 -2.10
N PHE A 110 13.91 11.48 -1.71
CA PHE A 110 13.22 12.76 -1.91
C PHE A 110 13.15 13.59 -0.62
N ASP A 111 13.90 13.25 0.44
CA ASP A 111 13.92 13.97 1.72
C ASP A 111 12.50 14.28 2.24
N LEU A 112 11.61 13.29 2.20
CA LEU A 112 10.19 13.43 2.56
C LEU A 112 9.99 13.48 4.08
N ALA A 113 10.82 12.77 4.83
CA ALA A 113 10.63 12.56 6.27
C ALA A 113 10.55 13.87 7.08
N ARG A 114 11.24 14.93 6.65
CA ARG A 114 11.24 16.25 7.33
C ARG A 114 9.86 16.91 7.40
N ASP A 115 8.96 16.56 6.48
CA ASP A 115 7.61 17.13 6.38
C ASP A 115 6.53 16.15 6.88
N ILE A 116 6.95 15.06 7.54
CA ILE A 116 6.08 14.03 8.13
C ILE A 116 6.15 14.12 9.66
N THR A 117 5.00 14.26 10.30
CA THR A 117 4.85 14.12 11.75
C THR A 117 4.36 12.71 12.05
N PHE A 118 5.30 11.87 12.52
CA PHE A 118 5.04 10.49 12.91
C PHE A 118 4.38 10.36 14.29
N SER A 119 3.93 9.16 14.62
CA SER A 119 3.28 8.82 15.90
C SER A 119 2.15 9.78 16.27
N THR A 120 1.44 10.29 15.26
CA THR A 120 0.43 11.34 15.41
C THR A 120 -0.80 10.98 14.61
N ASN A 121 -1.92 10.78 15.31
CA ASN A 121 -3.18 10.41 14.68
C ASN A 121 -4.06 11.66 14.51
N VAL A 122 -4.56 11.88 13.28
CA VAL A 122 -5.59 12.90 13.04
C VAL A 122 -6.93 12.40 13.60
N ARG A 123 -7.56 13.20 14.46
CA ARG A 123 -8.81 12.87 15.15
C ARG A 123 -10.01 13.52 14.50
N THR A 124 -9.88 14.78 14.11
CA THR A 124 -10.96 15.52 13.46
C THR A 124 -10.41 16.36 12.32
N ALA A 125 -11.26 16.58 11.32
CA ALA A 125 -11.06 17.57 10.28
C ALA A 125 -12.42 18.24 10.03
N THR A 126 -12.49 19.55 10.25
CA THR A 126 -13.73 20.32 10.10
C THR A 126 -13.51 21.44 9.10
N PHE A 127 -14.39 21.54 8.12
CA PHE A 127 -14.34 22.63 7.14
C PHE A 127 -15.01 23.88 7.71
N ASP A 128 -14.32 25.01 7.64
CA ASP A 128 -14.81 26.33 8.00
C ASP A 128 -15.13 27.12 6.73
N GLU A 129 -16.43 27.25 6.44
CA GLU A 129 -16.94 27.97 5.27
C GLU A 129 -16.65 29.48 5.31
N SER A 130 -16.40 30.06 6.49
CA SER A 130 -16.12 31.49 6.59
C SER A 130 -14.71 31.86 6.13
N THR A 131 -13.80 30.89 6.14
CA THR A 131 -12.40 31.08 5.77
C THR A 131 -11.98 30.23 4.56
N ASP A 132 -12.86 29.35 4.07
CA ASP A 132 -12.55 28.35 3.05
C ASP A 132 -11.32 27.49 3.41
N THR A 133 -11.28 27.04 4.67
CA THR A 133 -10.18 26.22 5.20
C THR A 133 -10.67 25.02 6.00
N TRP A 134 -9.77 24.06 6.20
CA TRP A 134 -9.92 22.95 7.11
C TRP A 134 -9.18 23.23 8.41
N GLU A 135 -9.81 22.92 9.53
CA GLU A 135 -9.18 22.79 10.84
C GLU A 135 -8.97 21.31 11.15
N VAL A 136 -7.71 20.89 11.22
CA VAL A 136 -7.30 19.49 11.45
C VAL A 136 -6.72 19.35 12.85
N THR A 137 -7.30 18.50 13.69
CA THR A 137 -6.84 18.29 15.07
C THR A 137 -6.28 16.88 15.25
N THR A 138 -5.15 16.77 15.94
CA THR A 138 -4.45 15.50 16.24
C THR A 138 -4.71 15.01 17.66
N ASP A 139 -4.25 13.81 18.00
CA ASP A 139 -4.28 13.32 19.39
C ASP A 139 -3.27 13.96 20.34
N THR A 140 -2.28 14.67 19.82
CA THR A 140 -1.38 15.47 20.65
C THR A 140 -2.03 16.78 21.12
N GLY A 141 -3.23 17.09 20.60
CA GLY A 141 -3.94 18.35 20.83
C GLY A 141 -3.48 19.47 19.90
N GLU A 142 -2.60 19.19 18.94
CA GLU A 142 -2.23 20.14 17.90
C GLU A 142 -3.40 20.34 16.92
N THR A 143 -3.65 21.60 16.57
CA THR A 143 -4.63 21.99 15.55
C THR A 143 -3.91 22.74 14.44
N VAL A 144 -4.12 22.34 13.19
CA VAL A 144 -3.51 22.91 11.99
C VAL A 144 -4.59 23.39 11.04
N ARG A 145 -4.52 24.66 10.62
CA ARG A 145 -5.40 25.23 9.59
C ARG A 145 -4.77 25.09 8.21
N THR A 146 -5.52 24.57 7.25
CA THR A 146 -5.03 24.33 5.89
C THR A 146 -6.08 24.57 4.83
N ARG A 147 -5.67 24.85 3.59
CA ARG A 147 -6.61 25.02 2.47
C ARG A 147 -6.98 23.69 1.84
N TYR A 148 -6.02 22.77 1.73
CA TYR A 148 -6.23 21.47 1.09
C TYR A 148 -6.06 20.33 2.08
N LEU A 149 -7.04 19.42 2.12
CA LEU A 149 -6.97 18.20 2.91
C LEU A 149 -6.95 16.99 1.97
N VAL A 150 -5.91 16.15 2.08
CA VAL A 150 -5.77 14.93 1.28
C VAL A 150 -5.78 13.70 2.20
N THR A 151 -6.79 12.84 2.03
CA THR A 151 -6.98 11.64 2.85
C THR A 151 -6.32 10.41 2.21
N ALA A 152 -5.01 10.26 2.42
CA ALA A 152 -4.22 9.09 1.98
C ALA A 152 -4.28 7.93 3.00
N VAL A 153 -5.45 7.67 3.58
CA VAL A 153 -5.64 6.78 4.75
C VAL A 153 -5.64 5.28 4.42
N GLY A 154 -5.58 4.92 3.14
CA GLY A 154 -5.58 3.53 2.65
C GLY A 154 -6.97 2.88 2.68
N ALA A 155 -7.27 2.07 1.66
CA ALA A 155 -8.55 1.36 1.56
C ALA A 155 -8.69 0.19 2.55
N LEU A 156 -7.57 -0.34 3.06
CA LEU A 156 -7.49 -1.53 3.90
C LEU A 156 -6.65 -1.27 5.17
N SER A 157 -6.97 -0.21 5.93
CA SER A 157 -6.20 0.22 7.10
C SER A 157 -6.94 0.15 8.43
N ALA A 158 -8.28 0.07 8.41
CA ALA A 158 -9.08 -0.15 9.60
C ALA A 158 -9.23 -1.65 9.86
N SER A 159 -8.51 -2.16 10.86
CA SER A 159 -8.59 -3.57 11.25
C SER A 159 -9.97 -3.90 11.82
N ASN A 160 -10.55 -5.02 11.41
CA ASN A 160 -11.79 -5.53 11.96
C ASN A 160 -11.50 -6.59 13.03
N THR A 161 -11.77 -6.26 14.29
CA THR A 161 -11.68 -7.23 15.39
C THR A 161 -13.09 -7.74 15.71
N PRO A 162 -13.45 -8.97 15.31
CA PRO A 162 -14.78 -9.50 15.57
C PRO A 162 -15.00 -9.64 17.09
N PRO A 163 -16.19 -9.25 17.60
CA PRO A 163 -16.49 -9.42 19.01
C PRO A 163 -16.76 -10.90 19.29
N PHE A 164 -15.88 -11.55 20.05
CA PHE A 164 -16.12 -12.88 20.61
C PHE A 164 -16.47 -12.75 22.09
N GLU A 165 -17.59 -13.35 22.48
CA GLU A 165 -17.96 -13.43 23.89
C GLU A 165 -16.86 -14.16 24.68
N GLY A 166 -16.41 -13.56 25.78
CA GLY A 166 -15.35 -14.11 26.63
C GLY A 166 -13.92 -13.95 26.10
N VAL A 167 -13.70 -13.23 24.99
CA VAL A 167 -12.34 -13.04 24.42
C VAL A 167 -11.34 -12.48 25.43
N ASP A 168 -11.78 -11.55 26.30
CA ASP A 168 -10.94 -10.92 27.32
C ASP A 168 -10.50 -11.88 28.44
N THR A 169 -11.10 -13.08 28.51
CA THR A 169 -10.75 -14.12 29.50
C THR A 169 -9.77 -15.16 28.93
N PHE A 170 -9.41 -15.06 27.64
CA PHE A 170 -8.42 -15.94 27.05
C PHE A 170 -7.04 -15.66 27.67
N ALA A 171 -6.50 -16.63 28.38
CA ALA A 171 -5.22 -16.49 29.08
C ALA A 171 -3.98 -16.53 28.16
N GLY A 172 -4.18 -16.84 26.87
CA GLY A 172 -3.12 -16.87 25.87
C GLY A 172 -2.92 -15.52 25.18
N GLU A 173 -1.88 -15.43 24.37
CA GLU A 173 -1.57 -14.25 23.59
C GLU A 173 -2.51 -14.14 22.37
N THR A 174 -2.93 -12.92 22.04
CA THR A 174 -3.78 -12.62 20.88
C THR A 174 -3.10 -11.58 20.01
N TYR A 175 -3.03 -11.85 18.71
CA TYR A 175 -2.43 -10.95 17.71
C TYR A 175 -3.39 -10.76 16.55
N HIS A 176 -3.42 -9.53 16.01
CA HIS A 176 -4.15 -9.22 14.78
C HIS A 176 -3.14 -9.00 13.65
N THR A 177 -3.36 -9.59 12.48
CA THR A 177 -2.42 -9.50 11.34
C THR A 177 -2.15 -8.04 10.90
N GLY A 178 -3.18 -7.18 10.97
CA GLY A 178 -3.05 -5.74 10.72
C GLY A 178 -2.36 -4.91 11.82
N HIS A 179 -1.98 -5.52 12.96
CA HIS A 179 -1.28 -4.86 14.08
C HIS A 179 -0.23 -5.82 14.66
N TRP A 180 0.55 -6.45 13.79
CA TRP A 180 1.50 -7.48 14.22
C TRP A 180 2.65 -6.88 15.05
N PRO A 181 3.11 -7.54 16.13
CA PRO A 181 4.26 -7.08 16.91
C PRO A 181 5.51 -6.86 16.04
N HIS A 182 6.28 -5.81 16.36
CA HIS A 182 7.44 -5.43 15.54
C HIS A 182 8.63 -6.37 15.69
N GLU A 183 8.73 -6.98 16.86
CA GLU A 183 9.71 -7.96 17.30
C GLU A 183 9.41 -9.38 16.79
N GLY A 184 8.25 -9.58 16.14
CA GLY A 184 7.77 -10.89 15.73
C GLY A 184 7.12 -11.67 16.88
N VAL A 185 6.73 -12.91 16.59
CA VAL A 185 6.09 -13.81 17.56
C VAL A 185 6.70 -15.19 17.37
N ASP A 186 7.19 -15.78 18.46
CA ASP A 186 7.69 -17.16 18.49
C ASP A 186 6.51 -18.12 18.76
N PHE A 187 6.28 -19.03 17.81
CA PHE A 187 5.26 -20.07 17.88
C PHE A 187 5.81 -21.43 18.29
N THR A 188 7.12 -21.57 18.52
CA THR A 188 7.79 -22.83 18.85
C THR A 188 7.13 -23.48 20.07
N GLY A 189 6.64 -24.71 19.89
CA GLY A 189 5.98 -25.46 20.97
C GLY A 189 4.60 -24.95 21.39
N LYS A 190 4.07 -23.89 20.76
CA LYS A 190 2.73 -23.36 21.03
C LYS A 190 1.66 -24.12 20.26
N ARG A 191 0.44 -24.09 20.77
CA ARG A 191 -0.77 -24.51 20.04
C ARG A 191 -1.47 -23.25 19.58
N VAL A 192 -1.65 -23.08 18.27
CA VAL A 192 -2.07 -21.82 17.67
C VAL A 192 -3.45 -21.98 17.04
N GLY A 193 -4.32 -21.00 17.27
CA GLY A 193 -5.60 -20.87 16.58
C GLY A 193 -5.58 -19.68 15.63
N VAL A 194 -5.96 -19.87 14.37
CA VAL A 194 -6.09 -18.79 13.37
C VAL A 194 -7.55 -18.62 12.99
N ILE A 195 -8.09 -17.41 13.16
CA ILE A 195 -9.48 -17.09 12.82
C ILE A 195 -9.50 -16.30 11.51
N GLY A 196 -10.19 -16.86 10.50
CA GLY A 196 -10.25 -16.29 9.16
C GLY A 196 -9.40 -17.06 8.14
N SER A 197 -9.75 -16.88 6.87
CA SER A 197 -9.21 -17.64 5.72
C SER A 197 -8.94 -16.75 4.50
N GLY A 198 -8.87 -15.42 4.70
CA GLY A 198 -8.55 -14.45 3.63
C GLY A 198 -7.05 -14.41 3.31
N ALA A 199 -6.63 -13.45 2.48
CA ALA A 199 -5.25 -13.34 1.99
C ALA A 199 -4.20 -13.39 3.11
N SER A 200 -4.39 -12.65 4.21
CA SER A 200 -3.47 -12.68 5.35
C SER A 200 -3.34 -14.06 6.00
N ALA A 201 -4.43 -14.82 6.10
CA ALA A 201 -4.40 -16.16 6.64
C ALA A 201 -3.72 -17.14 5.66
N VAL A 202 -4.02 -17.04 4.36
CA VAL A 202 -3.40 -17.85 3.30
C VAL A 202 -1.87 -17.68 3.32
N GLN A 203 -1.39 -16.47 3.59
CA GLN A 203 0.04 -16.17 3.71
C GLN A 203 0.65 -16.62 5.05
N ALA A 204 -0.02 -16.36 6.18
CA ALA A 204 0.52 -16.63 7.51
C ALA A 204 0.47 -18.10 7.94
N VAL A 205 -0.64 -18.78 7.64
CA VAL A 205 -0.90 -20.16 8.09
C VAL A 205 0.23 -21.13 7.72
N PRO A 206 0.74 -21.15 6.47
CA PRO A 206 1.81 -22.08 6.09
C PRO A 206 3.12 -21.87 6.87
N LEU A 207 3.44 -20.64 7.28
CA LEU A 207 4.65 -20.35 8.06
C LEU A 207 4.44 -20.63 9.54
N ILE A 208 3.29 -20.24 10.10
CA ILE A 208 2.92 -20.57 11.48
C ILE A 208 2.87 -22.10 11.67
N ALA A 209 2.37 -22.85 10.68
CA ALA A 209 2.30 -24.32 10.73
C ALA A 209 3.68 -25.01 10.78
N GLN A 210 4.73 -24.37 10.26
CA GLN A 210 6.09 -24.93 10.29
C GLN A 210 6.74 -24.80 11.68
N GLU A 211 6.28 -23.86 12.49
CA GLU A 211 6.87 -23.51 13.79
C GLU A 211 6.02 -23.99 14.98
N ALA A 212 4.70 -23.90 14.87
CA ALA A 212 3.76 -24.31 15.91
C ALA A 212 3.77 -25.82 16.14
N SER A 213 3.52 -26.24 17.39
CA SER A 213 3.34 -27.67 17.71
C SER A 213 1.98 -28.23 17.23
N ASP A 214 0.97 -27.37 17.15
CA ASP A 214 -0.37 -27.68 16.68
C ASP A 214 -1.00 -26.40 16.12
N LEU A 215 -1.72 -26.50 15.00
CA LEU A 215 -2.39 -25.37 14.35
C LEU A 215 -3.83 -25.73 14.01
N THR A 216 -4.77 -24.93 14.54
CA THR A 216 -6.20 -25.01 14.19
C THR A 216 -6.63 -23.77 13.41
N VAL A 217 -7.23 -23.96 12.23
CA VAL A 217 -7.76 -22.88 11.40
C VAL A 217 -9.29 -22.85 11.48
N PHE A 218 -9.85 -21.75 11.99
CA PHE A 218 -11.28 -21.50 12.07
C PHE A 218 -11.76 -20.79 10.79
N GLN A 219 -12.17 -21.60 9.82
CA GLN A 219 -12.66 -21.13 8.52
C GLN A 219 -14.18 -21.00 8.52
N ARG A 220 -14.69 -19.78 8.27
CA ARG A 220 -16.12 -19.55 8.01
C ARG A 220 -16.52 -19.85 6.57
N THR A 221 -15.72 -19.35 5.61
CA THR A 221 -15.96 -19.50 4.18
C THR A 221 -14.62 -19.73 3.49
N ALA A 222 -14.54 -20.76 2.64
CA ALA A 222 -13.35 -21.00 1.84
C ALA A 222 -13.23 -19.95 0.73
N ASN A 223 -12.01 -19.53 0.42
CA ASN A 223 -11.72 -18.67 -0.73
C ASN A 223 -11.06 -19.51 -1.82
N TYR A 224 -11.19 -19.07 -3.07
CA TYR A 224 -10.36 -19.60 -4.14
C TYR A 224 -8.93 -19.05 -3.97
N ILE A 225 -7.96 -19.94 -4.11
CA ILE A 225 -6.54 -19.62 -4.03
C ILE A 225 -5.85 -20.22 -5.24
N VAL A 226 -4.84 -19.51 -5.75
CA VAL A 226 -4.00 -19.98 -6.86
C VAL A 226 -2.54 -19.90 -6.47
N PRO A 227 -1.66 -20.71 -7.09
CA PRO A 227 -0.24 -20.62 -6.83
C PRO A 227 0.29 -19.22 -7.14
N ALA A 228 1.09 -18.68 -6.23
CA ALA A 228 1.83 -17.46 -6.52
C ALA A 228 3.00 -17.73 -7.49
N ASN A 229 3.55 -18.95 -7.50
CA ASN A 229 4.78 -19.30 -8.23
C ASN A 229 5.88 -18.24 -8.03
N ASN A 230 6.00 -17.80 -6.78
CA ASN A 230 6.93 -16.77 -6.38
C ASN A 230 8.36 -17.30 -6.33
N GLY A 231 9.31 -16.45 -6.68
CA GLY A 231 10.73 -16.74 -6.63
C GLY A 231 11.55 -15.58 -7.18
N PRO A 232 12.88 -15.73 -7.23
CA PRO A 232 13.77 -14.75 -7.86
C PRO A 232 13.35 -14.48 -9.30
N VAL A 233 13.38 -13.22 -9.71
CA VAL A 233 13.11 -12.83 -11.10
C VAL A 233 14.35 -13.16 -11.93
N ASP A 234 14.14 -13.80 -13.09
CA ASP A 234 15.21 -14.08 -14.05
C ASP A 234 15.98 -12.77 -14.40
N PRO A 235 17.32 -12.74 -14.27
CA PRO A 235 18.12 -11.57 -14.62
C PRO A 235 17.87 -11.05 -16.04
N GLU A 236 17.63 -11.92 -17.02
CA GLU A 236 17.34 -11.51 -18.40
C GLU A 236 16.00 -10.78 -18.49
N VAL A 237 14.98 -11.26 -17.77
CA VAL A 237 13.66 -10.61 -17.67
C VAL A 237 13.80 -9.26 -16.96
N LYS A 238 14.56 -9.18 -15.88
CA LYS A 238 14.83 -7.94 -15.14
C LYS A 238 15.49 -6.90 -16.05
N GLU A 239 16.54 -7.28 -16.78
CA GLU A 239 17.24 -6.39 -17.71
C GLU A 239 16.40 -6.03 -18.95
N ALA A 240 15.54 -6.92 -19.43
CA ALA A 240 14.56 -6.59 -20.47
C ALA A 240 13.56 -5.53 -19.99
N ARG A 241 13.03 -5.68 -18.77
CA ARG A 241 12.12 -4.70 -18.16
C ARG A 241 12.79 -3.35 -17.96
N LYS A 242 14.05 -3.32 -17.47
CA LYS A 242 14.82 -2.06 -17.33
C LYS A 242 15.03 -1.33 -18.66
N ARG A 243 15.23 -2.05 -19.76
CA ARG A 243 15.34 -1.46 -21.11
C ARG A 243 14.03 -0.87 -21.62
N ASP A 244 12.88 -1.39 -21.17
CA ASP A 244 11.53 -1.01 -21.62
C ASP A 244 10.71 -0.27 -20.54
N TRP A 245 11.38 0.47 -19.64
CA TRP A 245 10.69 1.19 -18.55
C TRP A 245 9.53 2.07 -19.03
N GLU A 246 9.71 2.80 -20.14
CA GLU A 246 8.69 3.71 -20.66
C GLU A 246 7.49 2.95 -21.25
N GLY A 247 7.75 1.89 -22.03
CA GLY A 247 6.71 1.04 -22.59
C GLY A 247 5.91 0.31 -21.51
N ILE A 248 6.57 -0.21 -20.48
CA ILE A 248 5.91 -0.81 -19.31
C ILE A 248 4.96 0.20 -18.64
N ARG A 249 5.45 1.41 -18.40
CA ARG A 249 4.66 2.48 -17.77
C ARG A 249 3.45 2.88 -18.61
N GLU A 250 3.58 2.92 -19.93
CA GLU A 250 2.46 3.16 -20.85
C GLU A 250 1.43 2.03 -20.80
N ARG A 251 1.87 0.77 -20.90
CA ARG A 251 0.99 -0.40 -20.89
C ARG A 251 0.24 -0.56 -19.57
N ILE A 252 0.91 -0.37 -18.43
CA ILE A 252 0.26 -0.40 -17.10
C ILE A 252 -0.82 0.68 -17.00
N ARG A 253 -0.55 1.91 -17.46
CA ARG A 253 -1.53 3.02 -17.41
C ARG A 253 -2.71 2.83 -18.35
N ALA A 254 -2.50 2.15 -19.47
CA ALA A 254 -3.54 1.83 -20.43
C ALA A 254 -4.35 0.57 -20.05
N SER A 255 -3.85 -0.24 -19.11
CA SER A 255 -4.50 -1.46 -18.66
C SER A 255 -5.68 -1.20 -17.72
N ASN A 256 -6.60 -2.17 -17.63
CA ASN A 256 -7.79 -2.06 -16.77
C ASN A 256 -7.48 -2.08 -15.27
N PHE A 257 -6.46 -2.84 -14.84
CA PHE A 257 -6.17 -3.07 -13.42
C PHE A 257 -4.83 -2.48 -12.97
N GLY A 258 -4.06 -1.86 -13.86
CA GLY A 258 -2.68 -1.49 -13.58
C GLY A 258 -1.70 -2.68 -13.66
N PHE A 259 -2.04 -3.70 -14.45
CA PHE A 259 -1.25 -4.91 -14.66
C PHE A 259 -1.11 -5.18 -16.16
N GLU A 260 0.01 -5.77 -16.56
CA GLU A 260 0.22 -6.30 -17.92
C GLU A 260 -0.38 -7.72 -18.02
N LEU A 261 -1.70 -7.83 -17.90
CA LEU A 261 -2.41 -9.11 -18.07
C LEU A 261 -2.86 -9.30 -19.51
N GLU A 262 -2.70 -10.52 -20.03
CA GLU A 262 -3.24 -10.96 -21.31
C GLU A 262 -4.69 -11.44 -21.15
N PHE A 263 -5.62 -10.75 -21.82
CA PHE A 263 -7.03 -11.14 -21.85
C PHE A 263 -7.32 -11.97 -23.10
N GLU A 264 -8.08 -13.05 -22.93
CA GLU A 264 -8.60 -13.82 -24.06
C GLU A 264 -9.72 -13.05 -24.77
N GLU A 265 -9.71 -13.06 -26.10
CA GLU A 265 -10.76 -12.41 -26.91
C GLU A 265 -12.07 -13.21 -26.90
N LYS A 266 -11.98 -14.54 -26.78
CA LYS A 266 -13.13 -15.44 -26.75
C LYS A 266 -13.58 -15.68 -25.31
N GLY A 267 -14.90 -15.71 -25.10
CA GLY A 267 -15.48 -16.11 -23.84
C GLY A 267 -15.29 -17.60 -23.55
N ALA A 268 -15.28 -17.98 -22.28
CA ALA A 268 -15.10 -19.37 -21.84
C ALA A 268 -16.14 -20.36 -22.40
N LEU A 269 -17.33 -19.87 -22.79
CA LEU A 269 -18.40 -20.69 -23.40
C LEU A 269 -18.30 -20.79 -24.93
N GLU A 270 -17.37 -20.05 -25.54
CA GLU A 270 -17.16 -20.00 -27.00
C GLU A 270 -16.03 -20.92 -27.48
N VAL A 271 -15.32 -21.54 -26.54
CA VAL A 271 -14.19 -22.45 -26.79
C VAL A 271 -14.53 -23.88 -26.38
N SER A 272 -13.74 -24.84 -26.84
CA SER A 272 -13.88 -26.23 -26.40
C SER A 272 -13.42 -26.41 -24.95
N ASP A 273 -13.94 -27.44 -24.27
CA ASP A 273 -13.48 -27.85 -22.93
C ASP A 273 -11.96 -28.13 -22.87
N GLU A 274 -11.37 -28.58 -23.98
CA GLU A 274 -9.93 -28.83 -24.08
C GLU A 274 -9.15 -27.51 -24.13
N GLU A 275 -9.53 -26.60 -25.02
CA GLU A 275 -8.95 -25.26 -25.14
C GLU A 275 -9.08 -24.47 -23.83
N LEU A 276 -10.24 -24.53 -23.17
CA LEU A 276 -10.44 -23.89 -21.87
C LEU A 276 -9.49 -24.44 -20.80
N ARG A 277 -9.31 -25.77 -20.73
CA ARG A 277 -8.40 -26.40 -19.76
C ARG A 277 -6.95 -26.03 -20.04
N GLU A 278 -6.53 -26.01 -21.30
CA GLU A 278 -5.17 -25.58 -21.67
C GLU A 278 -4.90 -24.13 -21.26
N GLN A 279 -5.85 -23.22 -21.50
CA GLN A 279 -5.72 -21.82 -21.12
C GLN A 279 -5.68 -21.60 -19.60
N LEU A 280 -6.52 -22.34 -18.86
CA LEU A 280 -6.52 -22.29 -17.39
C LEU A 280 -5.24 -22.91 -16.81
N GLN A 281 -4.75 -24.01 -17.38
CA GLN A 281 -3.52 -24.67 -16.94
C GLN A 281 -2.30 -23.76 -17.16
N LYS A 282 -2.20 -23.12 -18.34
CA LYS A 282 -1.14 -22.12 -18.62
C LYS A 282 -1.10 -21.04 -17.53
N ARG A 283 -2.25 -20.43 -17.22
CA ARG A 283 -2.37 -19.35 -16.21
C ARG A 283 -2.13 -19.85 -14.78
N TRP A 284 -2.52 -21.07 -14.48
CA TRP A 284 -2.22 -21.73 -13.21
C TRP A 284 -0.71 -21.95 -13.03
N ASP A 285 -0.02 -22.37 -14.09
CA ASP A 285 1.42 -22.60 -14.09
C ASP A 285 2.22 -21.29 -14.09
N GLU A 286 1.68 -20.21 -14.66
CA GLU A 286 2.25 -18.85 -14.53
C GLU A 286 2.08 -18.29 -13.12
N GLY A 287 0.94 -18.56 -12.48
CA GLY A 287 0.60 -18.09 -11.14
C GLY A 287 0.24 -16.59 -11.08
N GLY A 288 -0.31 -16.19 -9.94
CA GLY A 288 -0.73 -14.80 -9.69
C GLY A 288 -2.08 -14.45 -10.33
N PHE A 289 -2.23 -13.21 -10.80
CA PHE A 289 -3.53 -12.68 -11.21
C PHE A 289 -4.03 -13.11 -12.59
N GLY A 290 -3.17 -13.66 -13.46
CA GLY A 290 -3.52 -13.94 -14.86
C GLY A 290 -4.66 -14.96 -15.08
N ILE A 291 -5.02 -15.71 -14.04
CA ILE A 291 -6.12 -16.69 -14.07
C ILE A 291 -7.52 -16.07 -13.94
N TRP A 292 -7.62 -14.83 -13.48
CA TRP A 292 -8.89 -14.15 -13.18
C TRP A 292 -9.46 -13.35 -14.34
#